data_AF-A0A448YH82-F1
#
_entry.id   AF-A0A448YH82-F1
#
_cell.length_a   1.000
_cell.length_b   1.000
_cell.length_c   1.000
_cell.angle_alpha   90.00
_cell.angle_beta   90.00
_cell.angle_gamma   90.00
#
_symmetry.space_group_name_H-M   'P 1'
#
loop_
_entity.id
_entity.type
_entity.pdbx_description
1 polymer ?
#
loop_
_entity_poly.entity_id
_entity_poly.type
_entity_poly.pdbx_seq_one_letter_code
_entity_poly.pdbx_strand_id
1 'polypeptide(L)'
;MALSQNLLSIPRQFLPSVHSSPLGGLGLFYTGPTDRDITLLSVPSNFTLSIYQCKRIMDSGIGEDGQFAKNFIQKCLSFYCTGKVTESRILICYCISMLALDKVGKLKSLEAANFVPEYLQVLLKTTVDNIDFDNKSLLEFYKEEFQGNSLLNSVYLELTNGDAEEFAKFIRKELKDDDCISGVQIQQLITAIRSRILEIPRSDHGDEDNFVTDITLVPLLDFSNHDNYKVSAYFDVDRKNSDVLLKLDHNKFSKEAEDEEIFISYSKTEDINRFFLNYGFIPKSRDDWKVFEIPFWGYYSEGTGITEILYRIGQTPNLQFGVKFDEKGEIKDLKINLMDNYSFLVLMKGIDWKKYLGDEDVAAEEDDKEVVGEDVVANLMEEATIEQINEAVYEMVEMINGGMKRYRKKLENFMVMIDEYEIGEEETKNISELIKFELEFSRKFTDIWEKIKEDTNKEKANNNNDGEIPNSYETALSMILSPDEVDETWAQVRMFPIYNFEEAEDERVKMEEMKLDP
;
A
#
# COMPACT_ATOMS: atom_id res chain seq x y z
N MET A 1 -3.00 -19.18 -21.76
CA MET A 1 -2.45 -19.73 -23.02
C MET A 1 -3.33 -19.51 -24.26
N ALA A 2 -4.66 -19.63 -24.20
CA ALA A 2 -5.50 -19.34 -25.39
C ALA A 2 -5.45 -17.84 -25.81
N LEU A 3 -5.37 -16.92 -24.83
CA LEU A 3 -5.15 -15.48 -25.08
C LEU A 3 -3.80 -15.20 -25.76
N SER A 4 -2.71 -15.90 -25.42
CA SER A 4 -1.37 -15.53 -25.88
C SER A 4 -1.09 -15.82 -27.36
N GLN A 5 -1.88 -16.68 -28.02
CA GLN A 5 -1.63 -17.04 -29.43
C GLN A 5 -2.12 -15.99 -30.44
N ASN A 6 -3.09 -15.14 -30.05
CA ASN A 6 -3.62 -14.07 -30.92
C ASN A 6 -3.08 -12.67 -30.57
N LEU A 7 -2.44 -12.52 -29.41
CA LEU A 7 -2.05 -11.22 -28.85
C LEU A 7 -0.62 -10.78 -29.17
N LEU A 8 0.26 -11.69 -29.60
CA LEU A 8 1.70 -11.42 -29.62
C LEU A 8 2.26 -11.45 -31.05
N SER A 9 2.90 -10.34 -31.45
CA SER A 9 3.62 -10.19 -32.71
C SER A 9 5.07 -10.68 -32.65
N ILE A 10 5.45 -11.41 -31.60
CA ILE A 10 6.84 -11.75 -31.26
C ILE A 10 7.22 -13.13 -31.80
N PRO A 11 8.45 -13.31 -32.35
CA PRO A 11 8.95 -14.63 -32.74
C PRO A 11 8.88 -15.63 -31.58
N ARG A 12 8.34 -16.84 -31.84
CA ARG A 12 8.09 -17.86 -30.81
C ARG A 12 9.28 -18.20 -29.90
N GLN A 13 10.50 -17.99 -30.38
CA GLN A 13 11.73 -18.28 -29.64
C GLN A 13 12.00 -17.33 -28.46
N PHE A 14 11.28 -16.20 -28.37
CA PHE A 14 11.44 -15.21 -27.30
C PHE A 14 10.23 -15.13 -26.36
N LEU A 15 9.26 -16.03 -26.52
CA LEU A 15 8.05 -15.98 -25.71
C LEU A 15 8.31 -16.52 -24.30
N PRO A 16 8.06 -15.73 -23.24
CA PRO A 16 8.12 -16.24 -21.89
C PRO A 16 7.03 -17.28 -21.63
N SER A 17 7.31 -18.22 -20.73
CA SER A 17 6.37 -19.19 -20.18
C SER A 17 5.69 -18.63 -18.92
N VAL A 18 4.48 -19.13 -18.64
CA VAL A 18 3.77 -18.86 -17.37
C VAL A 18 3.68 -20.19 -16.63
N HIS A 19 4.21 -20.26 -15.41
CA HIS A 19 4.05 -21.40 -14.51
C HIS A 19 4.24 -20.98 -13.05
N SER A 20 4.18 -21.95 -12.13
CA SER A 20 4.24 -21.70 -10.70
C SER A 20 5.57 -21.02 -10.30
N SER A 21 5.47 -19.97 -9.49
CA SER A 21 6.61 -19.25 -8.93
C SER A 21 7.04 -19.86 -7.59
N PRO A 22 8.35 -19.91 -7.29
CA PRO A 22 8.84 -20.21 -5.94
C PRO A 22 8.37 -19.24 -4.87
N LEU A 23 7.96 -18.01 -5.24
CA LEU A 23 7.37 -17.03 -4.33
C LEU A 23 5.89 -17.32 -4.00
N GLY A 24 5.30 -18.33 -4.65
CA GLY A 24 3.86 -18.58 -4.62
C GLY A 24 3.15 -18.05 -5.86
N GLY A 25 1.99 -18.61 -6.18
CA GLY A 25 1.22 -18.21 -7.36
C GLY A 25 1.90 -18.55 -8.70
N LEU A 26 1.74 -17.67 -9.68
CA LEU A 26 2.26 -17.82 -11.05
C LEU A 26 3.29 -16.72 -11.34
N GLY A 27 4.29 -17.02 -12.16
CA GLY A 27 5.32 -16.07 -12.63
C GLY A 27 5.51 -16.16 -14.14
N LEU A 28 6.19 -15.15 -14.71
CA LEU A 28 6.74 -15.19 -16.06
C LEU A 28 8.17 -15.70 -16.05
N PHE A 29 8.50 -16.60 -16.96
CA PHE A 29 9.82 -17.23 -17.05
C PHE A 29 10.38 -17.13 -18.45
N TYR A 30 11.69 -16.96 -18.56
CA TYR A 30 12.37 -16.85 -19.84
C TYR A 30 13.58 -17.77 -19.91
N THR A 31 13.70 -18.44 -21.06
CA THR A 31 14.86 -19.24 -21.43
C THR A 31 15.46 -18.65 -22.70
N GLY A 32 16.71 -18.18 -22.62
CA GLY A 32 17.44 -17.76 -23.81
C GLY A 32 18.60 -16.82 -23.50
N PRO A 33 19.60 -16.77 -24.40
CA PRO A 33 20.73 -15.86 -24.24
C PRO A 33 20.32 -14.41 -24.47
N THR A 34 20.95 -13.49 -23.74
CA THR A 34 20.78 -12.05 -23.90
C THR A 34 22.15 -11.38 -24.05
N ASP A 35 22.35 -10.67 -25.16
CA ASP A 35 23.53 -9.83 -25.40
C ASP A 35 23.19 -8.33 -25.49
N ARG A 36 21.90 -8.02 -25.40
CA ARG A 36 21.27 -6.70 -25.45
C ARG A 36 19.88 -6.77 -24.84
N ASP A 37 19.31 -5.62 -24.53
CA ASP A 37 17.91 -5.56 -24.13
C ASP A 37 17.01 -6.15 -25.22
N ILE A 38 16.10 -7.03 -24.81
CA ILE A 38 15.15 -7.68 -25.71
C ILE A 38 13.72 -7.39 -25.26
N THR A 39 12.83 -7.18 -26.22
CA THR A 39 11.39 -7.15 -25.97
C THR A 39 10.90 -8.59 -25.82
N LEU A 40 10.50 -8.96 -24.61
CA LEU A 40 9.96 -10.28 -24.29
C LEU A 40 8.49 -10.39 -24.69
N LEU A 41 7.72 -9.35 -24.36
CA LEU A 41 6.29 -9.26 -24.60
C LEU A 41 5.95 -7.87 -25.12
N SER A 42 4.96 -7.82 -26.02
CA SER A 42 4.41 -6.61 -26.61
C SER A 42 2.90 -6.80 -26.59
N VAL A 43 2.21 -6.10 -25.69
CA VAL A 43 0.76 -6.14 -25.56
C VAL A 43 0.20 -4.94 -26.31
N PRO A 44 -0.60 -5.15 -27.36
CA PRO A 44 -1.10 -4.02 -28.12
C PRO A 44 -2.01 -3.13 -27.27
N SER A 45 -1.95 -1.82 -27.49
CA SER A 45 -2.67 -0.84 -26.64
C SER A 45 -4.18 -1.07 -26.56
N ASN A 46 -4.79 -1.68 -27.58
CA ASN A 46 -6.21 -2.02 -27.58
C ASN A 46 -6.57 -3.27 -26.76
N PHE A 47 -5.59 -3.98 -26.20
CA PHE A 47 -5.76 -5.12 -25.30
C PHE A 47 -5.39 -4.81 -23.84
N THR A 48 -5.13 -3.55 -23.51
CA THR A 48 -4.97 -3.09 -22.12
C THR A 48 -6.28 -2.54 -21.59
N LEU A 49 -6.40 -2.38 -20.27
CA LEU A 49 -7.54 -1.70 -19.65
C LEU A 49 -7.02 -0.55 -18.77
N SER A 50 -6.96 0.64 -19.35
CA SER A 50 -6.88 1.92 -18.65
C SER A 50 -8.25 2.62 -18.72
N ILE A 51 -8.45 3.70 -17.95
CA ILE A 51 -9.70 4.49 -18.02
C ILE A 51 -9.99 4.95 -19.45
N TYR A 52 -8.98 5.39 -20.18
CA TYR A 52 -9.12 5.84 -21.56
C TYR A 52 -9.51 4.71 -22.49
N GLN A 53 -8.91 3.53 -22.34
CA GLN A 53 -9.25 2.37 -23.15
C GLN A 53 -10.65 1.83 -22.82
N CYS A 54 -11.03 1.79 -21.54
CA CYS A 54 -12.39 1.46 -21.12
C CYS A 54 -13.43 2.44 -21.69
N LYS A 55 -13.12 3.73 -21.71
CA LYS A 55 -13.95 4.75 -22.35
C LYS A 55 -14.07 4.51 -23.86
N ARG A 56 -12.97 4.19 -24.55
CA ARG A 56 -13.01 3.83 -25.98
C ARG A 56 -13.87 2.59 -26.25
N ILE A 57 -13.78 1.58 -25.39
CA ILE A 57 -14.63 0.38 -25.47
C ILE A 57 -16.10 0.77 -25.33
N MET A 58 -16.45 1.57 -24.32
CA MET A 58 -17.80 2.07 -24.13
C MET A 58 -18.30 2.89 -25.34
N ASP A 59 -17.45 3.74 -25.91
CA ASP A 59 -17.79 4.59 -27.06
C ASP A 59 -17.82 3.81 -28.40
N SER A 60 -17.35 2.55 -28.44
CA SER A 60 -17.47 1.65 -29.59
C SER A 60 -18.85 0.99 -29.73
N GLY A 61 -19.78 1.26 -28.81
CA GLY A 61 -21.12 0.70 -28.83
C GLY A 61 -21.94 1.20 -30.03
N ILE A 62 -22.48 0.27 -30.82
CA ILE A 62 -23.32 0.57 -32.01
C ILE A 62 -24.73 0.01 -31.81
N GLY A 63 -25.73 0.72 -32.34
CA GLY A 63 -27.13 0.31 -32.30
C GLY A 63 -27.78 0.45 -30.92
N GLU A 64 -28.99 -0.11 -30.78
CA GLU A 64 -29.77 0.00 -29.53
C GLU A 64 -29.07 -0.68 -28.35
N ASP A 65 -28.49 -1.87 -28.58
CA ASP A 65 -27.77 -2.62 -27.54
C ASP A 65 -26.47 -1.91 -27.11
N GLY A 66 -25.74 -1.30 -28.06
CA GLY A 66 -24.55 -0.51 -27.74
C GLY A 66 -24.89 0.75 -26.93
N GLN A 67 -25.98 1.44 -27.27
CA GLN A 67 -26.45 2.59 -26.49
C GLN A 67 -26.92 2.18 -25.10
N PHE A 68 -27.59 1.02 -24.98
CA PHE A 68 -27.96 0.46 -23.69
C PHE A 68 -26.72 0.18 -22.83
N ALA A 69 -25.71 -0.51 -23.37
CA ALA A 69 -24.47 -0.82 -22.66
C ALA A 69 -23.76 0.44 -22.18
N LYS A 70 -23.65 1.47 -23.02
CA LYS A 70 -23.08 2.77 -22.67
C LYS A 70 -23.84 3.45 -21.52
N ASN A 71 -25.18 3.52 -21.62
CA ASN A 71 -26.01 4.12 -20.58
C ASN A 71 -25.90 3.35 -19.26
N PHE A 72 -25.81 2.03 -19.32
CA PHE A 72 -25.63 1.17 -18.14
C PHE A 72 -24.29 1.44 -17.45
N ILE A 73 -23.18 1.46 -18.19
CA ILE A 73 -21.85 1.77 -17.64
C ILE A 73 -21.83 3.16 -16.99
N GLN A 74 -22.43 4.16 -17.64
CA GLN A 74 -22.53 5.51 -17.08
C GLN A 74 -23.30 5.54 -15.75
N LYS A 75 -24.40 4.80 -15.65
CA LYS A 75 -25.15 4.66 -14.40
C LYS A 75 -24.35 3.97 -13.31
N CYS A 76 -23.60 2.92 -13.65
CA CYS A 76 -22.69 2.26 -12.72
C CYS A 76 -21.61 3.22 -12.20
N LEU A 77 -20.99 4.01 -13.08
CA LEU A 77 -20.01 5.03 -12.68
C LEU A 77 -20.63 6.05 -11.72
N SER A 78 -21.82 6.58 -12.03
CA SER A 78 -22.51 7.53 -11.17
C SER A 78 -22.90 6.94 -9.81
N PHE A 79 -23.15 5.63 -9.74
CA PHE A 79 -23.49 4.95 -8.49
C PHE A 79 -22.23 4.64 -7.65
N TYR A 80 -21.23 4.02 -8.27
CA TYR A 80 -20.08 3.45 -7.56
C TYR A 80 -18.96 4.47 -7.28
N CYS A 81 -18.85 5.51 -8.11
CA CYS A 81 -17.82 6.54 -7.99
C CYS A 81 -18.39 7.81 -7.34
N THR A 82 -19.08 7.66 -6.21
CA THR A 82 -19.49 8.76 -5.34
C THR A 82 -18.38 9.05 -4.30
N GLY A 83 -18.23 10.30 -3.85
CA GLY A 83 -17.20 10.69 -2.88
C GLY A 83 -15.79 10.85 -3.48
N LYS A 84 -14.76 10.35 -2.79
CA LYS A 84 -13.35 10.43 -3.23
C LYS A 84 -13.11 9.46 -4.40
N VAL A 85 -13.13 9.99 -5.62
CA VAL A 85 -12.93 9.20 -6.84
C VAL A 85 -11.43 9.06 -7.14
N THR A 86 -10.97 7.81 -7.31
CA THR A 86 -9.60 7.49 -7.75
C THR A 86 -9.63 6.81 -9.12
N GLU A 87 -8.50 6.84 -9.83
CA GLU A 87 -8.38 6.18 -11.14
C GLU A 87 -8.67 4.68 -11.05
N SER A 88 -8.11 4.00 -10.04
CA SER A 88 -8.35 2.59 -9.78
C SER A 88 -9.83 2.29 -9.54
N ARG A 89 -10.56 3.13 -8.78
CA ARG A 89 -12.00 2.94 -8.52
C ARG A 89 -12.83 3.06 -9.81
N ILE A 90 -12.48 3.99 -10.68
CA ILE A 90 -13.13 4.13 -12.01
C ILE A 90 -12.86 2.89 -12.86
N LEU A 91 -11.62 2.43 -12.93
CA LEU A 91 -11.22 1.24 -13.72
C LEU A 91 -11.93 -0.03 -13.22
N ILE A 92 -12.00 -0.21 -11.90
CA ILE A 92 -12.74 -1.29 -11.24
C ILE A 92 -14.21 -1.26 -11.67
N CYS A 93 -14.85 -0.08 -11.63
CA CYS A 93 -16.25 0.09 -12.03
C CYS A 93 -16.47 -0.35 -13.48
N TYR A 94 -15.62 0.09 -14.41
CA TYR A 94 -15.68 -0.34 -15.81
C TYR A 94 -15.59 -1.85 -15.95
N CYS A 95 -14.64 -2.50 -15.28
CA CYS A 95 -14.45 -3.94 -15.35
C CYS A 95 -15.68 -4.71 -14.83
N ILE A 96 -16.23 -4.29 -13.69
CA ILE A 96 -17.44 -4.88 -13.10
C ILE A 96 -18.63 -4.72 -14.04
N SER A 97 -18.86 -3.52 -14.58
CA SER A 97 -19.95 -3.27 -15.52
C SER A 97 -19.80 -4.08 -16.81
N MET A 98 -18.58 -4.23 -17.33
CA MET A 98 -18.33 -5.06 -18.52
C MET A 98 -18.57 -6.55 -18.24
N LEU A 99 -18.18 -7.06 -17.06
CA LEU A 99 -18.51 -8.43 -16.67
C LEU A 99 -20.03 -8.63 -16.63
N ALA A 100 -20.77 -7.71 -15.99
CA ALA A 100 -22.22 -7.82 -15.90
C ALA A 100 -22.89 -7.79 -17.29
N LEU A 101 -22.42 -6.91 -18.19
CA LEU A 101 -22.89 -6.87 -19.59
C LEU A 101 -22.56 -8.16 -20.36
N ASP A 102 -21.41 -8.80 -20.09
CA ASP A 102 -21.06 -10.09 -20.70
C ASP A 102 -22.03 -11.19 -20.28
N LYS A 103 -22.37 -11.22 -18.98
CA LYS A 103 -23.30 -12.22 -18.40
C LYS A 103 -24.68 -12.17 -19.02
N VAL A 104 -25.17 -10.98 -19.39
CA VAL A 104 -26.45 -10.81 -20.10
C VAL A 104 -26.32 -10.80 -21.63
N GLY A 105 -25.13 -11.11 -22.16
CA GLY A 105 -24.86 -11.20 -23.60
C GLY A 105 -24.85 -9.86 -24.35
N LYS A 106 -24.80 -8.74 -23.63
CA LYS A 106 -24.83 -7.37 -24.19
C LYS A 106 -23.45 -6.78 -24.43
N LEU A 107 -22.38 -7.32 -23.83
CA LEU A 107 -21.02 -6.80 -24.05
C LEU A 107 -20.56 -6.88 -25.51
N LYS A 108 -21.04 -7.88 -26.27
CA LYS A 108 -20.73 -8.05 -27.71
C LYS A 108 -21.16 -6.88 -28.58
N SER A 109 -22.02 -6.00 -28.08
CA SER A 109 -22.39 -4.75 -28.75
C SER A 109 -21.31 -3.67 -28.69
N LEU A 110 -20.29 -3.85 -27.84
CA LEU A 110 -19.10 -3.02 -27.74
C LEU A 110 -17.97 -3.69 -28.52
N GLU A 111 -17.79 -3.34 -29.79
CA GLU A 111 -16.89 -4.05 -30.72
C GLU A 111 -15.43 -4.15 -30.23
N ALA A 112 -14.97 -3.19 -29.44
CA ALA A 112 -13.61 -3.17 -28.89
C ALA A 112 -13.44 -4.04 -27.63
N ALA A 113 -14.50 -4.67 -27.11
CA ALA A 113 -14.48 -5.44 -25.85
C ALA A 113 -14.08 -6.91 -26.02
N ASN A 114 -13.69 -7.38 -27.20
CA ASN A 114 -13.61 -8.82 -27.52
C ASN A 114 -12.68 -9.66 -26.63
N PHE A 115 -11.68 -9.07 -25.97
CA PHE A 115 -10.75 -9.78 -25.07
C PHE A 115 -11.14 -9.68 -23.59
N VAL A 116 -12.07 -8.77 -23.28
CA VAL A 116 -12.42 -8.40 -21.91
C VAL A 116 -13.02 -9.60 -21.16
N PRO A 117 -13.98 -10.38 -21.73
CA PRO A 117 -14.54 -11.54 -21.04
C PRO A 117 -13.48 -12.51 -20.54
N GLU A 118 -12.56 -12.91 -21.40
CA GLU A 118 -11.53 -13.89 -21.09
C GLU A 118 -10.59 -13.37 -20.00
N TYR A 119 -10.20 -12.10 -20.06
CA TYR A 119 -9.33 -11.51 -19.04
C TYR A 119 -10.04 -11.36 -17.70
N LEU A 120 -11.30 -10.92 -17.67
CA LEU A 120 -12.07 -10.84 -16.42
C LEU A 120 -12.30 -12.22 -15.80
N GLN A 121 -12.39 -13.29 -16.60
CA GLN A 121 -12.40 -14.66 -16.06
C GLN A 121 -11.06 -15.07 -15.42
N VAL A 122 -9.93 -14.52 -15.88
CA VAL A 122 -8.62 -14.72 -15.21
C VAL A 122 -8.62 -14.01 -13.86
N LEU A 123 -9.07 -12.75 -13.83
CA LEU A 123 -9.15 -11.97 -12.58
C LEU A 123 -10.07 -12.61 -11.54
N LEU A 124 -11.24 -13.12 -11.96
CA LEU A 124 -12.17 -13.84 -11.06
C LEU A 124 -11.60 -15.13 -10.46
N LYS A 125 -10.55 -15.70 -11.06
CA LYS A 125 -9.87 -16.91 -10.58
C LYS A 125 -8.53 -16.59 -9.89
N THR A 126 -8.14 -15.32 -9.86
CA THR A 126 -6.90 -14.90 -9.23
C THR A 126 -7.12 -14.85 -7.73
N THR A 127 -6.43 -15.71 -6.99
CA THR A 127 -6.34 -15.61 -5.54
C THR A 127 -5.30 -14.55 -5.18
N VAL A 128 -5.63 -13.67 -4.24
CA VAL A 128 -4.71 -12.69 -3.67
C VAL A 128 -4.71 -12.94 -2.17
N ASP A 129 -3.54 -13.16 -1.60
CA ASP A 129 -3.37 -13.48 -0.17
C ASP A 129 -3.40 -12.20 0.69
N ASN A 130 -4.45 -11.40 0.54
CA ASN A 130 -4.69 -10.19 1.34
C ASN A 130 -5.90 -10.39 2.27
N ILE A 131 -6.16 -9.42 3.13
CA ILE A 131 -7.22 -9.51 4.16
C ILE A 131 -8.64 -9.44 3.61
N ASP A 132 -8.86 -9.24 2.30
CA ASP A 132 -10.19 -8.98 1.74
C ASP A 132 -11.16 -10.16 1.91
N PHE A 133 -10.62 -11.36 2.13
CA PHE A 133 -11.37 -12.60 2.32
C PHE A 133 -11.27 -13.15 3.74
N ASP A 134 -10.58 -12.45 4.65
CA ASP A 134 -10.50 -12.85 6.05
C ASP A 134 -11.84 -12.63 6.75
N ASN A 135 -11.99 -13.27 7.90
CA ASN A 135 -13.19 -13.19 8.71
C ASN A 135 -13.46 -11.74 9.17
N LYS A 136 -14.62 -11.20 8.77
CA LYS A 136 -14.96 -9.79 9.02
C LYS A 136 -15.00 -9.43 10.51
N SER A 137 -15.51 -10.31 11.36
CA SER A 137 -15.55 -10.06 12.81
C SER A 137 -14.14 -10.04 13.40
N LEU A 138 -13.25 -10.90 12.89
CA LEU A 138 -11.84 -10.87 13.31
C LEU A 138 -11.16 -9.56 12.91
N LEU A 139 -11.39 -9.07 11.69
CA LEU A 139 -10.85 -7.78 11.24
C LEU A 139 -11.42 -6.60 12.04
N GLU A 140 -12.68 -6.68 12.47
CA GLU A 140 -13.30 -5.70 13.36
C GLU A 140 -12.60 -5.67 14.72
N PHE A 141 -12.39 -6.83 15.34
CA PHE A 141 -11.61 -6.91 16.58
C PHE A 141 -10.19 -6.39 16.42
N TYR A 142 -9.53 -6.69 15.29
CA TYR A 142 -8.20 -6.16 15.01
C TYR A 142 -8.23 -4.62 14.96
N LYS A 143 -9.18 -4.04 14.22
CA LYS A 143 -9.37 -2.59 14.13
C LYS A 143 -9.59 -1.94 15.50
N GLU A 144 -10.41 -2.56 16.34
CA GLU A 144 -10.69 -2.07 17.70
C GLU A 144 -9.46 -2.09 18.61
N GLU A 145 -8.65 -3.16 18.52
CA GLU A 145 -7.47 -3.35 19.37
C GLU A 145 -6.25 -2.52 18.91
N PHE A 146 -6.12 -2.33 17.59
CA PHE A 146 -5.00 -1.69 16.91
C PHE A 146 -5.44 -0.46 16.10
N GLN A 147 -6.10 0.46 16.79
CA GLN A 147 -6.56 1.72 16.20
C GLN A 147 -5.40 2.54 15.61
N GLY A 148 -5.69 3.31 14.55
CA GLY A 148 -4.76 4.27 13.95
C GLY A 148 -4.06 3.85 12.67
N ASN A 149 -4.13 2.58 12.28
CA ASN A 149 -3.64 2.17 10.97
C ASN A 149 -4.66 2.63 9.91
N SER A 150 -4.53 3.87 9.41
CA SER A 150 -5.50 4.51 8.52
C SER A 150 -5.71 3.73 7.22
N LEU A 151 -4.65 3.12 6.67
CA LEU A 151 -4.76 2.31 5.46
C LEU A 151 -5.54 1.03 5.74
N LEU A 152 -5.21 0.29 6.80
CA LEU A 152 -5.96 -0.90 7.19
C LEU A 152 -7.42 -0.57 7.51
N ASN A 153 -7.66 0.53 8.22
CA ASN A 153 -9.01 1.02 8.52
C ASN A 153 -9.79 1.34 7.26
N SER A 154 -9.15 1.97 6.27
CA SER A 154 -9.80 2.27 4.98
C SER A 154 -10.18 1.01 4.21
N VAL A 155 -9.31 -0.02 4.23
CA VAL A 155 -9.59 -1.32 3.61
C VAL A 155 -10.72 -2.04 4.37
N TYR A 156 -10.66 -2.08 5.70
CA TYR A 156 -11.72 -2.65 6.52
C TYR A 156 -13.08 -1.99 6.28
N LEU A 157 -13.13 -0.65 6.25
CA LEU A 157 -14.35 0.10 5.98
C LEU A 157 -14.92 -0.27 4.60
N GLU A 158 -14.07 -0.36 3.58
CA GLU A 158 -14.52 -0.80 2.25
C GLU A 158 -15.10 -2.23 2.25
N LEU A 159 -14.49 -3.15 3.01
CA LEU A 159 -14.95 -4.54 3.14
C LEU A 159 -16.28 -4.67 3.90
N THR A 160 -16.54 -3.76 4.83
CA THR A 160 -17.66 -3.86 5.78
C THR A 160 -18.84 -2.96 5.45
N ASN A 161 -18.63 -1.87 4.69
CA ASN A 161 -19.69 -0.96 4.27
C ASN A 161 -20.72 -1.60 3.33
N GLY A 162 -20.45 -2.82 2.83
CA GLY A 162 -21.38 -3.54 1.97
C GLY A 162 -21.45 -3.00 0.54
N ASP A 163 -20.59 -2.04 0.18
CA ASP A 163 -20.49 -1.40 -1.15
C ASP A 163 -20.55 -2.43 -2.29
N ALA A 164 -19.84 -3.55 -2.16
CA ALA A 164 -19.84 -4.62 -3.17
C ALA A 164 -21.21 -5.27 -3.35
N GLU A 165 -21.92 -5.56 -2.26
CA GLU A 165 -23.25 -6.19 -2.32
C GLU A 165 -24.33 -5.18 -2.74
N GLU A 166 -24.23 -3.93 -2.30
CA GLU A 166 -25.11 -2.86 -2.75
C GLU A 166 -24.94 -2.59 -4.24
N PHE A 167 -23.71 -2.57 -4.73
CA PHE A 167 -23.43 -2.41 -6.15
C PHE A 167 -23.93 -3.60 -6.96
N ALA A 168 -23.79 -4.84 -6.45
CA ALA A 168 -24.38 -6.02 -7.07
C ALA A 168 -25.92 -5.91 -7.14
N LYS A 169 -26.59 -5.46 -6.08
CA LYS A 169 -28.05 -5.24 -6.08
C LYS A 169 -28.45 -4.17 -7.11
N PHE A 170 -27.71 -3.09 -7.18
CA PHE A 170 -27.91 -2.04 -8.18
C PHE A 170 -27.81 -2.59 -9.61
N ILE A 171 -26.74 -3.34 -9.91
CA ILE A 171 -26.52 -3.94 -11.23
C ILE A 171 -27.66 -4.91 -11.61
N ARG A 172 -28.02 -5.82 -10.71
CA ARG A 172 -29.10 -6.81 -10.93
C ARG A 172 -30.44 -6.11 -11.24
N LYS A 173 -30.73 -5.03 -10.52
CA LYS A 173 -31.93 -4.20 -10.76
C LYS A 173 -31.89 -3.51 -12.14
N GLU A 174 -30.77 -2.90 -12.50
CA GLU A 174 -30.64 -2.19 -13.78
C GLU A 174 -30.68 -3.13 -14.98
N LEU A 175 -30.10 -4.33 -14.86
CA LEU A 175 -30.10 -5.35 -15.92
C LEU A 175 -31.34 -6.25 -15.92
N LYS A 176 -32.13 -6.24 -14.82
CA LYS A 176 -33.28 -7.13 -14.60
C LYS A 176 -32.89 -8.62 -14.66
N ASP A 177 -31.74 -8.93 -14.09
CA ASP A 177 -31.19 -10.28 -14.01
C ASP A 177 -30.59 -10.47 -12.61
N ASP A 178 -31.23 -11.30 -11.79
CA ASP A 178 -30.83 -11.52 -10.39
C ASP A 178 -29.57 -12.37 -10.24
N ASP A 179 -29.14 -13.08 -11.30
CA ASP A 179 -28.01 -14.01 -11.30
C ASP A 179 -26.80 -13.45 -12.06
N CYS A 180 -26.89 -12.23 -12.62
CA CYS A 180 -25.82 -11.69 -13.46
C CYS A 180 -24.50 -11.44 -12.71
N ILE A 181 -24.56 -10.99 -11.45
CA ILE A 181 -23.36 -10.76 -10.63
C ILE A 181 -23.69 -10.78 -9.13
N SER A 182 -22.78 -11.31 -8.30
CA SER A 182 -22.88 -11.30 -6.83
C SER A 182 -21.90 -10.32 -6.18
N GLY A 183 -22.17 -9.91 -4.93
CA GLY A 183 -21.23 -9.08 -4.16
C GLY A 183 -19.86 -9.74 -3.98
N VAL A 184 -19.81 -11.07 -3.83
CA VAL A 184 -18.56 -11.84 -3.74
C VAL A 184 -17.74 -11.73 -5.03
N GLN A 185 -18.38 -11.79 -6.20
CA GLN A 185 -17.68 -11.61 -7.48
C GLN A 185 -17.15 -10.18 -7.65
N ILE A 186 -17.91 -9.19 -7.18
CA ILE A 186 -17.46 -7.79 -7.17
C ILE A 186 -16.24 -7.62 -6.26
N GLN A 187 -16.30 -8.13 -5.03
CA GLN A 187 -15.17 -8.11 -4.10
C GLN A 187 -13.93 -8.77 -4.72
N GLN A 188 -14.09 -9.96 -5.30
CA GLN A 188 -13.02 -10.66 -5.99
C GLN A 188 -12.40 -9.87 -7.14
N LEU A 189 -13.20 -9.12 -7.90
CA LEU A 189 -12.67 -8.24 -8.94
C LEU A 189 -11.94 -7.03 -8.35
N ILE A 190 -12.47 -6.40 -7.30
CA ILE A 190 -11.80 -5.28 -6.61
C ILE A 190 -10.40 -5.71 -6.18
N THR A 191 -10.32 -6.82 -5.45
CA THR A 191 -9.07 -7.41 -4.93
C THR A 191 -8.11 -7.77 -6.07
N ALA A 192 -8.57 -8.53 -7.06
CA ALA A 192 -7.72 -8.96 -8.17
C ALA A 192 -7.21 -7.77 -9.01
N ILE A 193 -8.04 -6.77 -9.28
CA ILE A 193 -7.65 -5.58 -10.05
C ILE A 193 -6.61 -4.78 -9.28
N ARG A 194 -6.80 -4.52 -7.98
CA ARG A 194 -5.82 -3.80 -7.15
C ARG A 194 -4.45 -4.45 -7.16
N SER A 195 -4.41 -5.77 -7.07
CA SER A 195 -3.16 -6.54 -7.08
C SER A 195 -2.42 -6.54 -8.43
N ARG A 196 -3.06 -6.10 -9.52
CA ARG A 196 -2.56 -6.26 -10.90
C ARG A 196 -2.47 -4.95 -11.69
N ILE A 197 -2.88 -3.83 -11.09
CA ILE A 197 -2.73 -2.51 -11.70
C ILE A 197 -1.24 -2.19 -11.82
N LEU A 198 -0.86 -1.69 -12.99
CA LEU A 198 0.48 -1.22 -13.31
C LEU A 198 0.43 0.26 -13.69
N GLU A 199 1.50 0.97 -13.36
CA GLU A 199 1.72 2.35 -13.82
C GLU A 199 2.44 2.31 -15.17
N ILE A 200 1.71 2.63 -16.24
CA ILE A 200 2.24 2.60 -17.61
C ILE A 200 2.45 4.03 -18.11
N PRO A 201 3.66 4.38 -18.59
CA PRO A 201 3.92 5.73 -19.09
C PRO A 201 3.14 6.02 -20.38
N ARG A 202 2.62 7.23 -20.50
CA ARG A 202 1.94 7.77 -21.67
C ARG A 202 2.52 9.14 -21.98
N SER A 203 2.77 9.43 -23.26
CA SER A 203 3.22 10.75 -23.69
C SER A 203 2.18 11.82 -23.34
N ASP A 204 2.64 12.91 -22.73
CA ASP A 204 1.78 14.07 -22.51
C ASP A 204 1.47 14.75 -23.85
N HIS A 205 0.26 15.30 -23.99
CA HIS A 205 -0.29 15.76 -25.27
C HIS A 205 0.45 16.99 -25.83
N GLY A 206 1.59 16.77 -26.49
CA GLY A 206 2.30 17.79 -27.28
C GLY A 206 3.77 18.01 -26.92
N ASP A 207 4.28 17.32 -25.91
CA ASP A 207 5.69 17.37 -25.54
C ASP A 207 6.27 15.95 -25.51
N GLU A 208 7.15 15.64 -26.46
CA GLU A 208 7.72 14.29 -26.63
C GLU A 208 8.67 13.90 -25.47
N ASP A 209 9.07 14.88 -24.66
CA ASP A 209 9.98 14.67 -23.52
C ASP A 209 9.25 14.53 -22.18
N ASN A 210 7.96 14.88 -22.11
CA ASN A 210 7.14 14.72 -20.90
C ASN A 210 6.25 13.48 -20.97
N PHE A 211 6.21 12.73 -19.87
CA PHE A 211 5.35 11.56 -19.71
C PHE A 211 4.51 11.70 -18.44
N VAL A 212 3.29 11.16 -18.51
CA VAL A 212 2.42 10.92 -17.37
C VAL A 212 2.24 9.41 -17.21
N THR A 213 1.92 8.93 -16.01
CA THR A 213 1.62 7.51 -15.78
C THR A 213 0.12 7.29 -15.73
N ASP A 214 -0.35 6.25 -16.40
CA ASP A 214 -1.75 5.82 -16.36
C ASP A 214 -1.87 4.51 -15.55
N ILE A 215 -2.86 4.44 -14.66
CA ILE A 215 -3.27 3.19 -13.99
C ILE A 215 -3.89 2.24 -15.03
N THR A 216 -3.23 1.13 -15.28
CA THR A 216 -3.55 0.22 -16.40
C THR A 216 -3.44 -1.25 -15.99
N LEU A 217 -4.44 -2.06 -16.38
CA LEU A 217 -4.29 -3.53 -16.40
C LEU A 217 -3.71 -3.94 -17.76
N VAL A 218 -2.62 -4.69 -17.72
CA VAL A 218 -1.92 -5.16 -18.92
C VAL A 218 -1.92 -6.70 -18.91
N PRO A 219 -2.90 -7.36 -19.56
CA PRO A 219 -3.00 -8.81 -19.56
C PRO A 219 -1.68 -9.47 -20.00
N LEU A 220 -1.34 -10.60 -19.38
CA LEU A 220 -0.10 -11.36 -19.56
C LEU A 220 1.11 -10.73 -18.86
N LEU A 221 1.28 -9.41 -18.93
CA LEU A 221 2.40 -8.74 -18.24
C LEU A 221 2.20 -8.74 -16.72
N ASP A 222 0.95 -8.74 -16.28
CA ASP A 222 0.51 -8.84 -14.88
C ASP A 222 0.75 -10.23 -14.23
N PHE A 223 1.50 -11.12 -14.89
CA PHE A 223 2.10 -12.32 -14.27
C PHE A 223 3.57 -12.11 -13.88
N SER A 224 4.17 -10.97 -14.19
CA SER A 224 5.54 -10.66 -13.74
C SER A 224 5.50 -10.38 -12.24
N ASN A 225 6.31 -11.08 -11.46
CA ASN A 225 6.35 -10.90 -10.01
C ASN A 225 7.25 -9.73 -9.61
N HIS A 226 7.08 -9.28 -8.37
CA HIS A 226 7.87 -8.21 -7.80
C HIS A 226 9.07 -8.71 -7.01
N ASP A 227 10.24 -8.14 -7.25
CA ASP A 227 11.41 -8.25 -6.37
C ASP A 227 12.41 -7.16 -6.75
N ASN A 228 12.60 -6.11 -5.94
CA ASN A 228 13.54 -5.03 -6.26
C ASN A 228 15.01 -5.48 -6.37
N TYR A 229 15.40 -6.54 -5.66
CA TYR A 229 16.76 -7.09 -5.71
C TYR A 229 16.99 -7.92 -6.99
N LYS A 230 15.96 -8.62 -7.47
CA LYS A 230 16.04 -9.48 -8.66
C LYS A 230 15.46 -8.84 -9.93
N VAL A 231 15.13 -7.55 -9.92
CA VAL A 231 14.61 -6.83 -11.09
C VAL A 231 15.44 -7.17 -12.32
N SER A 232 14.80 -7.82 -13.28
CA SER A 232 15.41 -8.23 -14.54
C SER A 232 14.71 -7.64 -15.75
N ALA A 233 13.50 -7.09 -15.57
CA ALA A 233 12.74 -6.46 -16.64
C ALA A 233 12.12 -5.11 -16.21
N TYR A 234 11.72 -4.34 -17.21
CA TYR A 234 11.05 -3.06 -17.05
C TYR A 234 10.01 -2.84 -18.14
N PHE A 235 9.02 -2.00 -17.84
CA PHE A 235 8.02 -1.60 -18.82
C PHE A 235 8.53 -0.47 -19.71
N ASP A 236 8.17 -0.52 -20.98
CA ASP A 236 8.34 0.56 -21.94
C ASP A 236 7.11 0.65 -22.84
N VAL A 237 6.98 1.71 -23.61
CA VAL A 237 5.88 1.90 -24.55
C VAL A 237 6.43 2.19 -25.94
N ASP A 238 6.00 1.40 -26.93
CA ASP A 238 6.34 1.70 -28.32
C ASP A 238 5.59 2.97 -28.76
N ARG A 239 6.34 4.06 -28.94
CA ARG A 239 5.81 5.38 -29.31
C ARG A 239 4.99 5.38 -30.61
N LYS A 240 5.15 4.39 -31.49
CA LYS A 240 4.47 4.37 -32.81
C LYS A 240 3.03 3.86 -32.73
N ASN A 241 2.77 2.89 -31.87
CA ASN A 241 1.48 2.17 -31.75
C ASN A 241 0.92 2.18 -30.31
N SER A 242 1.69 2.74 -29.37
CA SER A 242 1.40 2.76 -27.93
C SER A 242 1.33 1.37 -27.30
N ASP A 243 1.93 0.36 -27.93
CA ASP A 243 1.98 -1.00 -27.38
C ASP A 243 2.82 -1.02 -26.10
N VAL A 244 2.35 -1.74 -25.08
CA VAL A 244 3.08 -1.90 -23.82
C VAL A 244 4.08 -3.02 -23.97
N LEU A 245 5.35 -2.71 -23.74
CA LEU A 245 6.48 -3.61 -23.89
C LEU A 245 6.98 -4.05 -22.53
N LEU A 246 7.28 -5.34 -22.38
CA LEU A 246 8.13 -5.84 -21.30
C LEU A 246 9.52 -6.07 -21.89
N LYS A 247 10.50 -5.28 -21.43
CA LYS A 247 11.89 -5.37 -21.87
C LYS A 247 12.73 -6.03 -20.81
N LEU A 248 13.52 -7.01 -21.22
CA LEU A 248 14.51 -7.66 -20.38
C LEU A 248 15.81 -6.84 -20.40
N ASP A 249 16.31 -6.48 -19.22
CA ASP A 249 17.59 -5.79 -19.03
C ASP A 249 18.73 -6.81 -19.06
N HIS A 250 19.50 -6.81 -20.15
CA HIS A 250 20.60 -7.75 -20.33
C HIS A 250 21.76 -7.58 -19.34
N ASN A 251 21.84 -6.46 -18.64
CA ASN A 251 22.85 -6.24 -17.61
C ASN A 251 22.45 -6.87 -16.27
N LYS A 252 21.15 -7.09 -16.06
CA LYS A 252 20.60 -7.66 -14.81
C LYS A 252 20.20 -9.12 -14.95
N PHE A 253 19.88 -9.57 -16.16
CA PHE A 253 19.51 -10.95 -16.42
C PHE A 253 20.73 -11.84 -16.71
N SER A 254 20.72 -13.09 -16.21
CA SER A 254 21.84 -14.01 -16.42
C SER A 254 21.91 -14.49 -17.88
N LYS A 255 23.11 -14.45 -18.47
CA LYS A 255 23.34 -14.90 -19.87
C LYS A 255 23.22 -16.42 -20.05
N GLU A 256 23.31 -17.16 -18.95
CA GLU A 256 23.27 -18.62 -18.89
C GLU A 256 21.97 -19.12 -18.24
N ALA A 257 20.97 -18.25 -18.10
CA ALA A 257 19.68 -18.58 -17.51
C ALA A 257 18.96 -19.67 -18.30
N GLU A 258 18.85 -20.85 -17.69
CA GLU A 258 17.87 -21.86 -18.07
C GLU A 258 16.60 -21.61 -17.23
N ASP A 259 15.55 -21.10 -17.86
CA ASP A 259 14.22 -20.93 -17.25
C ASP A 259 14.20 -20.04 -15.99
N GLU A 260 14.68 -18.80 -16.11
CA GLU A 260 14.72 -17.84 -15.01
C GLU A 260 13.45 -16.98 -14.95
N GLU A 261 12.97 -16.74 -13.74
CA GLU A 261 11.80 -15.90 -13.49
C GLU A 261 12.10 -14.43 -13.77
N ILE A 262 11.17 -13.77 -14.43
CA ILE A 262 11.26 -12.35 -14.78
C ILE A 262 10.62 -11.54 -13.65
N PHE A 263 11.42 -10.70 -13.02
CA PHE A 263 10.97 -9.79 -11.96
C PHE A 263 10.94 -8.35 -12.45
N ILE A 264 9.93 -7.63 -11.98
CA ILE A 264 9.77 -6.19 -12.17
C ILE A 264 9.70 -5.48 -10.81
N SER A 265 9.86 -4.16 -10.84
CA SER A 265 9.58 -3.32 -9.67
C SER A 265 8.14 -2.83 -9.75
N TYR A 266 7.28 -3.23 -8.81
CA TYR A 266 5.94 -2.66 -8.67
C TYR A 266 6.02 -1.25 -8.08
N SER A 267 6.97 -1.04 -7.17
CA SER A 267 7.29 0.23 -6.55
C SER A 267 8.77 0.25 -6.21
N LYS A 268 9.41 1.40 -6.42
CA LYS A 268 10.78 1.64 -5.94
C LYS A 268 10.85 1.57 -4.42
N THR A 269 9.83 2.10 -3.75
CA THR A 269 9.69 2.03 -2.29
C THR A 269 8.71 0.94 -1.91
N GLU A 270 9.23 -0.07 -1.23
CA GLU A 270 8.47 -1.20 -0.73
C GLU A 270 7.87 -0.86 0.64
N ASP A 271 6.65 -0.33 0.64
CA ASP A 271 5.82 -0.13 1.84
C ASP A 271 5.12 -1.44 2.23
N ILE A 272 5.48 -2.00 3.39
CA ILE A 272 4.98 -3.30 3.84
C ILE A 272 3.45 -3.30 4.00
N ASN A 273 2.85 -2.25 4.56
CA ASN A 273 1.39 -2.19 4.74
C ASN A 273 0.69 -2.17 3.39
N ARG A 274 1.15 -1.29 2.48
CA ARG A 274 0.58 -1.17 1.14
C ARG A 274 0.75 -2.44 0.32
N PHE A 275 1.91 -3.08 0.41
CA PHE A 275 2.17 -4.31 -0.32
C PHE A 275 1.32 -5.46 0.16
N PHE A 276 1.21 -5.62 1.48
CA PHE A 276 0.39 -6.65 2.07
C PHE A 276 -1.10 -6.46 1.70
N LEU A 277 -1.62 -5.24 1.82
CA LEU A 277 -3.04 -4.98 1.57
C LEU A 277 -3.43 -5.03 0.08
N ASN A 278 -2.58 -4.54 -0.82
CA ASN A 278 -2.91 -4.51 -2.25
C ASN A 278 -2.46 -5.76 -3.01
N TYR A 279 -1.30 -6.33 -2.67
CA TYR A 279 -0.70 -7.44 -3.42
C TYR A 279 -0.71 -8.76 -2.65
N GLY A 280 -1.03 -8.76 -1.35
CA GLY A 280 -1.16 -9.97 -0.56
C GLY A 280 0.18 -10.61 -0.16
N PHE A 281 1.26 -9.83 -0.04
CA PHE A 281 2.53 -10.33 0.47
C PHE A 281 3.37 -9.26 1.14
N ILE A 282 4.28 -9.68 2.02
CA ILE A 282 5.30 -8.81 2.63
C ILE A 282 6.55 -8.85 1.76
N PRO A 283 7.03 -7.71 1.23
CA PRO A 283 8.19 -7.68 0.36
C PRO A 283 9.47 -7.96 1.16
N LYS A 284 9.98 -9.19 1.05
CA LYS A 284 11.17 -9.69 1.76
C LYS A 284 12.43 -9.68 0.89
N SER A 285 12.49 -8.81 -0.12
CA SER A 285 13.66 -8.68 -1.00
C SER A 285 14.89 -8.22 -0.19
N ARG A 286 16.07 -8.69 -0.58
CA ARG A 286 17.33 -8.52 0.17
C ARG A 286 17.89 -7.10 0.01
N ASP A 287 18.76 -6.74 0.96
CA ASP A 287 19.71 -5.61 0.94
C ASP A 287 19.12 -4.18 0.88
N ASP A 288 17.87 -4.02 0.47
CA ASP A 288 17.17 -2.74 0.48
C ASP A 288 16.31 -2.57 1.73
N TRP A 289 16.20 -1.32 2.20
CA TRP A 289 15.27 -0.98 3.27
C TRP A 289 13.82 -1.00 2.76
N LYS A 290 12.90 -1.45 3.61
CA LYS A 290 11.44 -1.38 3.41
C LYS A 290 10.83 -0.42 4.39
N VAL A 291 9.74 0.22 4.01
CA VAL A 291 9.00 1.11 4.91
C VAL A 291 7.95 0.30 5.65
N PHE A 292 7.93 0.40 6.97
CA PHE A 292 6.83 -0.07 7.80
C PHE A 292 6.35 1.06 8.68
N GLU A 293 5.06 1.36 8.61
CA GLU A 293 4.45 2.45 9.37
C GLU A 293 3.52 1.89 10.44
N ILE A 294 3.68 2.36 11.68
CA ILE A 294 2.90 1.93 12.83
C ILE A 294 2.25 3.15 13.47
N PRO A 295 0.93 3.11 13.75
CA PRO A 295 0.30 4.14 14.57
C PRO A 295 0.87 4.10 15.98
N PHE A 296 1.50 5.19 16.42
CA PHE A 296 2.21 5.21 17.71
C PHE A 296 1.67 6.27 18.67
N TRP A 297 1.71 7.54 18.26
CA TRP A 297 1.28 8.67 19.06
C TRP A 297 -0.25 8.70 19.18
N GLY A 298 -0.76 8.93 20.39
CA GLY A 298 -2.20 8.88 20.70
C GLY A 298 -2.74 7.51 21.11
N TYR A 299 -2.03 6.42 20.77
CA TYR A 299 -2.43 5.05 21.14
C TYR A 299 -1.61 4.49 22.30
N TYR A 300 -0.29 4.76 22.31
CA TYR A 300 0.61 4.27 23.36
C TYR A 300 1.05 5.37 24.34
N SER A 301 0.78 6.63 24.02
CA SER A 301 0.95 7.77 24.91
C SER A 301 -0.38 8.06 25.60
N GLU A 302 -0.45 7.96 26.92
CA GLU A 302 -1.66 8.19 27.73
C GLU A 302 -2.13 9.67 27.78
N GLY A 303 -1.90 10.46 26.71
CA GLY A 303 -2.21 11.89 26.67
C GLY A 303 -2.76 12.30 25.31
N THR A 304 -3.99 12.80 25.30
CA THR A 304 -4.67 13.42 24.14
C THR A 304 -3.89 14.61 23.57
N GLY A 305 -3.06 15.26 24.39
CA GLY A 305 -2.31 16.46 24.00
C GLY A 305 -1.18 16.21 22.98
N ILE A 306 -0.54 15.03 22.96
CA ILE A 306 0.58 14.81 22.02
C ILE A 306 0.09 14.76 20.57
N THR A 307 -0.97 13.98 20.31
CA THR A 307 -1.55 13.86 18.97
C THR A 307 -2.05 15.21 18.46
N GLU A 308 -2.68 16.01 19.32
CA GLU A 308 -3.12 17.35 18.98
C GLU A 308 -1.95 18.27 18.62
N ILE A 309 -0.88 18.27 19.42
CA ILE A 309 0.33 19.05 19.13
C ILE A 309 0.90 18.63 17.77
N LEU A 310 1.11 17.32 17.55
CA LEU A 310 1.65 16.79 16.29
C LEU A 310 0.81 17.24 15.09
N TYR A 311 -0.51 17.12 15.18
CA TYR A 311 -1.42 17.58 14.14
C TYR A 311 -1.24 19.07 13.85
N ARG A 312 -1.23 19.92 14.88
CA ARG A 312 -1.10 21.37 14.69
C ARG A 312 0.27 21.78 14.13
N ILE A 313 1.32 20.99 14.33
CA ILE A 313 2.65 21.21 13.72
C ILE A 313 2.84 20.46 12.39
N GLY A 314 1.76 19.92 11.81
CA GLY A 314 1.81 19.21 10.53
C GLY A 314 2.61 17.91 10.56
N GLN A 315 2.77 17.29 11.73
CA GLN A 315 3.47 16.02 11.91
C GLN A 315 2.47 14.87 12.07
N THR A 316 2.80 13.71 11.47
CA THR A 316 1.97 12.50 11.60
C THR A 316 2.14 11.88 13.00
N PRO A 317 1.05 11.38 13.62
CA PRO A 317 1.13 10.59 14.84
C PRO A 317 1.70 9.17 14.61
N ASN A 318 1.92 8.79 13.37
CA ASN A 318 2.52 7.50 13.03
C ASN A 318 4.05 7.58 13.06
N LEU A 319 4.67 6.44 13.33
CA LEU A 319 6.11 6.27 13.21
C LEU A 319 6.42 5.36 12.04
N GLN A 320 7.41 5.77 11.26
CA GLN A 320 7.96 4.98 10.17
C GLN A 320 9.24 4.28 10.62
N PHE A 321 9.41 3.05 10.13
CA PHE A 321 10.56 2.22 10.38
C PHE A 321 11.12 1.73 9.05
N GLY A 322 12.45 1.74 8.94
CA GLY A 322 13.16 0.95 7.94
C GLY A 322 13.30 -0.48 8.42
N VAL A 323 12.91 -1.43 7.57
CA VAL A 323 13.07 -2.87 7.80
C VAL A 323 14.00 -3.47 6.76
N LYS A 324 15.02 -4.22 7.19
CA LYS A 324 15.89 -5.00 6.30
C LYS A 324 15.72 -6.49 6.56
N PHE A 325 15.58 -7.25 5.47
CA PHE A 325 15.47 -8.70 5.51
C PHE A 325 16.80 -9.37 5.14
N ASP A 326 17.02 -10.56 5.69
CA ASP A 326 18.13 -11.42 5.32
C ASP A 326 17.79 -12.35 4.15
N GLU A 327 18.71 -13.27 3.86
CA GLU A 327 18.59 -14.23 2.78
C GLU A 327 17.40 -15.20 2.89
N LYS A 328 16.89 -15.40 4.10
CA LYS A 328 15.78 -16.29 4.44
C LYS A 328 14.47 -15.53 4.60
N GLY A 329 14.49 -14.21 4.43
CA GLY A 329 13.34 -13.34 4.67
C GLY A 329 13.07 -13.09 6.16
N GLU A 330 14.05 -13.32 7.05
CA GLU A 330 13.97 -12.96 8.46
C GLU A 330 14.40 -11.50 8.65
N ILE A 331 13.86 -10.83 9.68
CA ILE A 331 14.26 -9.45 9.97
C ILE A 331 15.70 -9.42 10.49
N LYS A 332 16.57 -8.78 9.70
CA LYS A 332 18.01 -8.61 9.95
C LYS A 332 18.30 -7.34 10.75
N ASP A 333 17.68 -6.23 10.35
CA ASP A 333 17.94 -4.91 10.91
C ASP A 333 16.68 -4.06 10.87
N LEU A 334 16.57 -3.13 11.84
CA LEU A 334 15.42 -2.25 12.04
C LEU A 334 15.90 -0.90 12.55
N LYS A 335 15.44 0.17 11.91
CA LYS A 335 15.72 1.54 12.33
C LYS A 335 14.48 2.41 12.21
N ILE A 336 14.39 3.43 13.06
CA ILE A 336 13.36 4.46 13.01
C ILE A 336 13.70 5.43 11.87
N ASN A 337 12.72 5.69 11.02
CA ASN A 337 12.82 6.73 10.01
C ASN A 337 12.34 8.06 10.59
N LEU A 338 13.28 8.99 10.84
CA LEU A 338 12.98 10.35 11.27
C LEU A 338 13.12 11.39 10.15
N MET A 339 13.44 11.00 8.92
CA MET A 339 13.55 11.95 7.82
C MET A 339 12.21 12.61 7.57
N ASP A 340 12.15 13.92 7.76
CA ASP A 340 10.97 14.79 7.77
C ASP A 340 9.96 14.49 8.89
N ASN A 341 10.26 13.59 9.85
CA ASN A 341 9.38 13.26 10.97
C ASN A 341 9.99 13.86 12.24
N TYR A 342 9.41 14.97 12.67
CA TYR A 342 9.83 15.73 13.83
C TYR A 342 8.95 15.43 15.04
N SER A 343 8.35 14.24 15.11
CA SER A 343 7.46 13.89 16.22
C SER A 343 8.15 13.90 17.58
N PHE A 344 9.48 13.73 17.64
CA PHE A 344 10.26 13.89 18.87
C PHE A 344 10.20 15.31 19.46
N LEU A 345 9.86 16.35 18.68
CA LEU A 345 9.78 17.73 19.17
C LEU A 345 8.80 17.86 20.33
N VAL A 346 7.73 17.07 20.36
CA VAL A 346 6.73 17.08 21.45
C VAL A 346 7.30 16.67 22.80
N LEU A 347 8.47 16.01 22.82
CA LEU A 347 9.18 15.59 24.02
C LEU A 347 10.25 16.60 24.46
N MET A 348 10.53 17.62 23.66
CA MET A 348 11.52 18.62 24.04
C MET A 348 11.08 19.40 25.29
N LYS A 349 11.95 19.42 26.29
CA LYS A 349 11.71 20.11 27.56
C LYS A 349 11.78 21.62 27.38
N GLY A 350 10.84 22.31 28.02
CA GLY A 350 10.80 23.78 28.08
C GLY A 350 10.13 24.45 26.89
N ILE A 351 9.54 23.70 25.95
CA ILE A 351 8.69 24.27 24.90
C ILE A 351 7.36 24.72 25.53
N ASP A 352 7.06 26.01 25.37
CA ASP A 352 5.74 26.55 25.66
C ASP A 352 4.85 26.39 24.42
N TRP A 353 4.20 25.23 24.29
CA TRP A 353 3.33 24.92 23.15
C TRP A 353 2.20 25.94 22.97
N LYS A 354 1.77 26.65 24.02
CA LYS A 354 0.75 27.71 23.88
C LYS A 354 1.24 28.88 23.04
N LYS A 355 2.54 29.22 23.12
CA LYS A 355 3.17 30.25 22.28
C LYS A 355 3.08 29.91 20.79
N TYR A 356 3.28 28.63 20.44
CA TYR A 356 3.33 28.18 19.04
C TYR A 356 1.95 27.85 18.47
N LEU A 357 1.04 27.38 19.31
CA LEU A 357 -0.27 26.87 18.88
C LEU A 357 -1.41 27.89 19.01
N GLY A 358 -1.18 29.03 19.67
CA GLY A 358 -2.18 30.06 19.95
C GLY A 358 -3.20 29.65 21.02
N ASP A 359 -3.99 30.61 21.50
CA ASP A 359 -5.11 30.33 22.42
C ASP A 359 -6.23 29.56 21.68
N GLU A 360 -6.79 28.53 22.33
CA GLU A 360 -7.80 27.59 21.79
C GLU A 360 -9.07 28.28 21.22
N ASP A 361 -9.37 29.51 21.66
CA ASP A 361 -10.64 30.20 21.38
C ASP A 361 -10.74 30.88 19.99
N VAL A 362 -9.67 30.91 19.20
CA VAL A 362 -9.66 31.62 17.88
C VAL A 362 -9.71 30.65 16.69
N ALA A 363 -9.67 29.33 16.94
CA ALA A 363 -9.45 28.32 15.90
C ALA A 363 -10.72 27.70 15.31
N ALA A 364 -11.91 27.94 15.87
CA ALA A 364 -13.14 27.23 15.49
C ALA A 364 -14.02 27.93 14.45
N GLU A 365 -13.67 29.12 13.95
CA GLU A 365 -14.57 29.93 13.09
C GLU A 365 -14.07 30.23 11.65
N GLU A 366 -12.91 29.77 11.20
CA GLU A 366 -12.42 30.06 9.84
C GLU A 366 -11.91 28.81 9.10
N ASP A 367 -12.72 28.33 8.14
CA ASP A 367 -12.55 27.15 7.27
C ASP A 367 -11.31 27.15 6.33
N ASP A 368 -10.39 28.12 6.44
CA ASP A 368 -9.40 28.40 5.39
C ASP A 368 -7.97 28.70 5.90
N LYS A 369 -7.56 28.23 7.10
CA LYS A 369 -6.18 28.45 7.57
C LYS A 369 -5.22 27.35 7.12
N GLU A 370 -4.24 27.78 6.32
CA GLU A 370 -2.96 27.13 6.03
C GLU A 370 -2.41 26.44 7.30
N VAL A 371 -2.05 25.16 7.17
CA VAL A 371 -1.31 24.42 8.20
C VAL A 371 -0.03 25.20 8.51
N VAL A 372 0.01 25.88 9.65
CA VAL A 372 1.16 26.72 10.10
C VAL A 372 2.39 25.85 10.48
N GLY A 373 2.36 24.55 10.17
CA GLY A 373 3.24 23.54 10.73
C GLY A 373 4.70 23.64 10.30
N GLU A 374 4.98 23.92 9.01
CA GLU A 374 6.36 23.95 8.50
C GLU A 374 7.19 25.06 9.16
N ASP A 375 6.60 26.26 9.29
CA ASP A 375 7.24 27.39 9.96
C ASP A 375 7.46 27.10 11.45
N VAL A 376 6.53 26.41 12.13
CA VAL A 376 6.68 26.07 13.55
C VAL A 376 7.82 25.08 13.77
N VAL A 377 7.90 24.02 12.96
CA VAL A 377 8.97 23.02 13.06
C VAL A 377 10.34 23.67 12.79
N ALA A 378 10.46 24.47 11.73
CA ALA A 378 11.70 25.16 11.40
C ALA A 378 12.15 26.09 12.54
N ASN A 379 11.24 26.92 13.06
CA ASN A 379 11.53 27.82 14.19
C ASN A 379 11.95 27.06 15.46
N LEU A 380 11.27 25.95 15.79
CA LEU A 380 11.64 25.12 16.93
C LEU A 380 13.02 24.50 16.77
N MET A 381 13.34 23.99 15.57
CA MET A 381 14.65 23.41 15.28
C MET A 381 15.78 24.46 15.31
N GLU A 382 15.51 25.70 14.90
CA GLU A 382 16.47 26.81 14.98
C GLU A 382 16.72 27.29 16.43
N GLU A 383 15.67 27.31 17.26
CA GLU A 383 15.74 27.73 18.66
C GLU A 383 16.29 26.62 19.59
N ALA A 384 16.18 25.36 19.19
CA ALA A 384 16.60 24.19 19.95
C ALA A 384 18.13 24.09 20.07
N THR A 385 18.63 23.78 21.27
CA THR A 385 20.02 23.33 21.40
C THR A 385 20.15 21.89 20.92
N ILE A 386 21.35 21.52 20.45
CA ILE A 386 21.68 20.13 20.11
C ILE A 386 21.42 19.20 21.30
N GLU A 387 21.70 19.64 22.53
CA GLU A 387 21.43 18.85 23.74
C GLU A 387 19.94 18.56 23.95
N GLN A 388 19.06 19.54 23.71
CA GLN A 388 17.60 19.35 23.80
C GLN A 388 17.08 18.39 22.73
N ILE A 389 17.57 18.52 21.49
CA ILE A 389 17.22 17.60 20.39
C ILE A 389 17.66 16.18 20.77
N ASN A 390 18.90 16.05 21.24
CA ASN A 390 19.50 14.78 21.60
C ASN A 390 18.74 14.08 22.75
N GLU A 391 18.36 14.83 23.78
CA GLU A 391 17.56 14.33 24.89
C GLU A 391 16.17 13.90 24.43
N ALA A 392 15.48 14.72 23.63
CA ALA A 392 14.15 14.41 23.10
C ALA A 392 14.16 13.16 22.20
N VAL A 393 15.17 13.01 21.35
CA VAL A 393 15.35 11.82 20.51
C VAL A 393 15.58 10.57 21.38
N TYR A 394 16.43 10.65 22.41
CA TYR A 394 16.64 9.52 23.32
C TYR A 394 15.37 9.15 24.07
N GLU A 395 14.64 10.13 24.61
CA GLU A 395 13.36 9.92 25.28
C GLU A 395 12.34 9.27 24.34
N MET A 396 12.29 9.70 23.08
CA MET A 396 11.43 9.10 22.06
C MET A 396 11.76 7.62 21.86
N VAL A 397 13.04 7.24 21.67
CA VAL A 397 13.43 5.85 21.45
C VAL A 397 13.11 4.97 22.66
N GLU A 398 13.33 5.45 23.89
CA GLU A 398 12.92 4.74 25.11
C GLU A 398 11.40 4.56 25.19
N MET A 399 10.62 5.60 24.83
CA MET A 399 9.16 5.52 24.75
C MET A 399 8.71 4.50 23.71
N ILE A 400 9.34 4.48 22.53
CA ILE A 400 9.06 3.50 21.46
C ILE A 400 9.35 2.09 21.96
N ASN A 401 10.49 1.83 22.59
CA ASN A 401 10.80 0.51 23.18
C ASN A 401 9.72 0.07 24.19
N GLY A 402 9.31 0.97 25.09
CA GLY A 402 8.24 0.70 26.04
C GLY A 402 6.89 0.41 25.35
N GLY A 403 6.56 1.18 24.31
CA GLY A 403 5.37 1.00 23.48
C GLY A 403 5.37 -0.33 22.73
N MET A 404 6.49 -0.70 22.10
CA MET A 404 6.65 -1.96 21.36
C MET A 404 6.47 -3.19 22.25
N LYS A 405 6.95 -3.14 23.51
CA LYS A 405 6.69 -4.23 24.48
C LYS A 405 5.20 -4.39 24.79
N ARG A 406 4.46 -3.27 24.91
CA ARG A 406 3.00 -3.31 25.11
C ARG A 406 2.26 -3.79 23.87
N TYR A 407 2.63 -3.27 22.70
CA TYR A 407 2.08 -3.67 21.41
C TYR A 407 2.27 -5.16 21.15
N ARG A 408 3.48 -5.67 21.35
CA ARG A 408 3.79 -7.11 21.26
C ARG A 408 2.87 -7.95 22.14
N LYS A 409 2.66 -7.55 23.39
CA LYS A 409 1.77 -8.28 24.31
C LYS A 409 0.32 -8.29 23.80
N LYS A 410 -0.16 -7.19 23.21
CA LYS A 410 -1.49 -7.14 22.56
C LYS A 410 -1.56 -8.10 21.38
N LEU A 411 -0.55 -8.13 20.51
CA LEU A 411 -0.47 -9.06 19.40
C LEU A 411 -0.42 -10.53 19.85
N GLU A 412 0.33 -10.84 20.92
CA GLU A 412 0.39 -12.19 21.50
C GLU A 412 -1.00 -12.61 22.02
N ASN A 413 -1.71 -11.73 22.71
CA ASN A 413 -3.08 -11.99 23.17
C ASN A 413 -4.05 -12.16 21.99
N PHE A 414 -3.90 -11.35 20.94
CA PHE A 414 -4.75 -11.43 19.75
C PHE A 414 -4.53 -12.75 19.00
N MET A 415 -3.28 -13.22 18.88
CA MET A 415 -2.97 -14.51 18.27
C MET A 415 -3.58 -15.68 19.08
N VAL A 416 -3.52 -15.62 20.42
CA VAL A 416 -4.22 -16.61 21.27
C VAL A 416 -5.73 -16.58 21.02
N MET A 417 -6.31 -15.39 20.88
CA MET A 417 -7.73 -15.25 20.55
C MET A 417 -8.06 -15.86 19.19
N ILE A 418 -7.25 -15.64 18.15
CA ILE A 418 -7.42 -16.31 16.84
C ILE A 418 -7.43 -17.82 17.01
N ASP A 419 -6.50 -18.38 17.77
CA ASP A 419 -6.38 -19.84 17.97
C ASP A 419 -7.55 -20.42 18.79
N GLU A 420 -8.14 -19.63 19.69
CA GLU A 420 -9.30 -20.02 20.51
C GLU A 420 -10.63 -19.92 19.76
N TYR A 421 -10.73 -18.99 18.82
CA TYR A 421 -11.85 -18.90 17.89
C TYR A 421 -11.67 -19.99 16.83
N GLU A 422 -12.54 -21.00 16.83
CA GLU A 422 -12.55 -22.10 15.84
C GLU A 422 -12.94 -21.63 14.40
N ILE A 423 -12.39 -20.50 13.94
CA ILE A 423 -12.53 -19.96 12.60
C ILE A 423 -11.66 -20.80 11.66
N GLY A 424 -12.13 -21.02 10.43
CA GLY A 424 -11.38 -21.80 9.45
C GLY A 424 -10.01 -21.17 9.14
N GLU A 425 -8.98 -22.00 8.98
CA GLU A 425 -7.59 -21.56 8.71
C GLU A 425 -7.51 -20.61 7.50
N GLU A 426 -8.29 -20.86 6.45
CA GLU A 426 -8.35 -20.01 5.25
C GLU A 426 -8.98 -18.63 5.52
N GLU A 427 -9.85 -18.51 6.53
CA GLU A 427 -10.52 -17.24 6.88
C GLU A 427 -9.70 -16.39 7.87
N THR A 428 -8.56 -16.90 8.37
CA THR A 428 -7.65 -16.17 9.27
C THR A 428 -6.22 -16.08 8.74
N LYS A 429 -5.94 -16.73 7.60
CA LYS A 429 -4.60 -16.91 7.05
C LYS A 429 -3.84 -15.58 6.96
N ASN A 430 -4.42 -14.58 6.31
CA ASN A 430 -3.70 -13.37 5.93
C ASN A 430 -3.46 -12.47 7.14
N ILE A 431 -4.50 -12.20 7.95
CA ILE A 431 -4.37 -11.42 9.18
C ILE A 431 -3.42 -12.10 10.17
N SER A 432 -3.41 -13.43 10.23
CA SER A 432 -2.44 -14.17 11.04
C SER A 432 -1.00 -13.99 10.53
N GLU A 433 -0.78 -13.92 9.22
CA GLU A 433 0.53 -13.61 8.64
C GLU A 433 1.00 -12.20 9.01
N LEU A 434 0.11 -11.20 8.90
CA LEU A 434 0.40 -9.83 9.31
C LEU A 434 0.79 -9.77 10.79
N ILE A 435 0.01 -10.38 11.68
CA ILE A 435 0.29 -10.37 13.12
C ILE A 435 1.60 -11.10 13.44
N LYS A 436 1.90 -12.22 12.75
CA LYS A 436 3.18 -12.92 12.92
C LYS A 436 4.36 -12.03 12.55
N PHE A 437 4.24 -11.28 11.45
CA PHE A 437 5.24 -10.30 11.08
C PHE A 437 5.37 -9.19 12.12
N GLU A 438 4.27 -8.60 12.59
CA GLU A 438 4.27 -7.53 13.60
C GLU A 438 4.86 -8.00 14.94
N LEU A 439 4.62 -9.26 15.32
CA LEU A 439 5.24 -9.91 16.48
C LEU A 439 6.75 -10.06 16.32
N GLU A 440 7.21 -10.51 15.15
CA GLU A 440 8.64 -10.62 14.87
C GLU A 440 9.31 -9.24 14.88
N PHE A 441 8.69 -8.27 14.20
CA PHE A 441 9.12 -6.89 14.13
C PHE A 441 9.28 -6.28 15.52
N SER A 442 8.23 -6.33 16.34
CA SER A 442 8.24 -5.73 17.68
C SER A 442 9.27 -6.39 18.60
N ARG A 443 9.43 -7.72 18.53
CA ARG A 443 10.49 -8.44 19.25
C ARG A 443 11.88 -7.99 18.80
N LYS A 444 12.14 -8.00 17.49
CA LYS A 444 13.45 -7.62 16.93
C LYS A 444 13.83 -6.20 17.29
N PHE A 445 12.88 -5.27 17.24
CA PHE A 445 13.11 -3.89 17.65
C PHE A 445 13.57 -3.82 19.11
N THR A 446 12.86 -4.49 20.02
CA THR A 446 13.22 -4.49 21.44
C THR A 446 14.58 -5.16 21.68
N ASP A 447 14.89 -6.26 20.99
CA ASP A 447 16.17 -6.96 21.14
C ASP A 447 17.36 -6.10 20.66
N ILE A 448 17.21 -5.41 19.53
CA ILE A 448 18.22 -4.50 18.99
C ILE A 448 18.48 -3.35 19.97
N TRP A 449 17.42 -2.71 20.49
CA TRP A 449 17.55 -1.61 21.44
C TRP A 449 18.26 -2.02 22.73
N GLU A 450 17.83 -3.12 23.36
CA GLU A 450 18.43 -3.57 24.62
C GLU A 450 19.91 -3.96 24.43
N LYS A 451 20.25 -4.54 23.27
CA LYS A 451 21.65 -4.83 22.92
C LYS A 451 22.50 -3.57 22.79
N ILE A 452 22.04 -2.57 22.04
CA ILE A 452 22.77 -1.30 21.86
C ILE A 452 22.96 -0.60 23.21
N LYS A 453 21.93 -0.63 24.07
CA LYS A 453 22.00 -0.08 25.43
C LYS A 453 23.00 -0.84 26.30
N GLU A 454 23.03 -2.17 26.24
CA GLU A 454 24.00 -3.00 26.95
C GLU A 454 25.43 -2.73 26.48
N ASP A 455 25.65 -2.66 25.17
CA ASP A 455 26.97 -2.41 24.57
C ASP A 455 27.48 -1.01 24.95
N THR A 456 26.62 0.01 24.89
CA THR A 456 26.95 1.37 25.37
C THR A 456 27.34 1.36 26.86
N ASN A 457 26.61 0.62 27.70
CA ASN A 457 26.91 0.54 29.13
C ASN A 457 28.23 -0.21 29.43
N LYS A 458 28.60 -1.20 28.61
CA LYS A 458 29.90 -1.88 28.73
C LYS A 458 31.05 -0.97 28.33
N GLU A 459 30.90 -0.19 27.26
CA GLU A 459 31.89 0.81 26.84
C GLU A 459 32.10 1.86 27.94
N LYS A 460 31.01 2.32 28.58
CA LYS A 460 31.05 3.20 29.77
C LYS A 460 31.86 2.59 30.92
N ALA A 461 31.63 1.32 31.24
CA ALA A 461 32.32 0.65 32.34
C ALA A 461 33.83 0.45 32.09
N ASN A 462 34.23 0.32 30.82
CA ASN A 462 35.63 0.11 30.43
C ASN A 462 36.43 1.42 30.35
N ASN A 463 35.78 2.52 29.97
CA ASN A 463 36.40 3.84 29.81
C ASN A 463 36.43 4.63 31.13
N ASN A 464 37.07 4.09 32.17
CA ASN A 464 37.28 4.72 33.51
C ASN A 464 38.01 6.10 33.51
N ASN A 465 38.10 6.80 32.37
CA ASN A 465 38.72 8.11 32.25
C ASN A 465 37.68 9.23 32.33
N ASP A 466 37.86 10.06 33.35
CA ASP A 466 37.38 11.43 33.57
C ASP A 466 36.58 12.09 32.42
N GLY A 467 35.27 12.22 32.64
CA GLY A 467 34.57 13.49 32.42
C GLY A 467 33.58 13.60 31.26
N GLU A 468 33.69 12.81 30.20
CA GLU A 468 32.74 12.85 29.09
C GLU A 468 31.83 11.62 29.12
N ILE A 469 30.62 11.83 29.64
CA ILE A 469 29.53 10.85 29.62
C ILE A 469 29.29 10.46 28.15
N PRO A 470 29.37 9.18 27.75
CA PRO A 470 28.90 8.77 26.43
C PRO A 470 27.43 9.14 26.32
N ASN A 471 27.15 10.03 25.37
CA ASN A 471 25.89 10.72 25.24
C ASN A 471 24.83 9.65 24.98
N SER A 472 23.83 9.50 25.86
CA SER A 472 22.69 8.57 25.65
C SER A 472 22.05 8.73 24.27
N TYR A 473 22.24 9.90 23.68
CA TYR A 473 22.01 10.21 22.28
C TYR A 473 22.70 9.30 21.26
N GLU A 474 23.99 8.97 21.39
CA GLU A 474 24.69 8.12 20.39
C GLU A 474 24.06 6.72 20.32
N THR A 475 23.62 6.20 21.48
CA THR A 475 22.81 4.98 21.57
C THR A 475 21.52 5.12 20.76
N ALA A 476 20.77 6.20 20.94
CA ALA A 476 19.52 6.44 20.20
C ALA A 476 19.75 6.67 18.70
N LEU A 477 20.82 7.38 18.32
CA LEU A 477 21.16 7.62 16.92
C LEU A 477 21.42 6.34 16.14
N SER A 478 21.98 5.32 16.78
CA SER A 478 22.19 4.03 16.10
C SER A 478 20.88 3.31 15.72
N MET A 479 19.76 3.68 16.36
CA MET A 479 18.42 3.22 16.02
C MET A 479 17.75 4.09 14.94
N ILE A 480 18.37 5.16 14.46
CA ILE A 480 17.78 6.07 13.49
C ILE A 480 18.45 5.86 12.13
N LEU A 481 17.65 5.88 11.06
CA LEU A 481 18.20 5.86 9.70
C LEU A 481 19.01 7.14 9.45
N SER A 482 20.23 6.97 8.96
CA SER A 482 20.99 8.11 8.47
C SER A 482 20.39 8.63 7.17
N PRO A 483 20.56 9.92 6.83
CA PRO A 483 20.04 10.47 5.58
C PRO A 483 20.51 9.72 4.32
N ASP A 484 21.72 9.18 4.34
CA ASP A 484 22.29 8.40 3.23
C ASP A 484 21.67 6.99 3.08
N GLU A 485 20.92 6.53 4.08
CA GLU A 485 20.24 5.23 4.07
C GLU A 485 18.79 5.30 3.58
N VAL A 486 18.24 6.50 3.40
CA VAL A 486 16.85 6.71 3.02
C VAL A 486 16.78 7.17 1.57
N ASP A 487 15.88 6.56 0.81
CA ASP A 487 15.57 7.03 -0.53
C ASP A 487 14.62 8.24 -0.44
N GLU A 488 14.88 9.32 -1.18
CA GLU A 488 14.04 10.53 -1.22
C GLU A 488 12.56 10.22 -1.47
N THR A 489 12.26 9.12 -2.15
CA THR A 489 10.89 8.65 -2.41
C THR A 489 10.14 8.18 -1.16
N TRP A 490 10.81 7.94 -0.03
CA TRP A 490 10.18 7.53 1.22
C TRP A 490 9.30 8.61 1.84
N ALA A 491 9.64 9.88 1.62
CA ALA A 491 8.80 11.00 2.05
C ALA A 491 7.39 10.94 1.42
N GLN A 492 7.26 10.35 0.22
CA GLN A 492 6.00 10.19 -0.50
C GLN A 492 5.13 9.05 0.03
N VAL A 493 5.69 8.15 0.86
CA VAL A 493 5.01 6.97 1.41
C VAL A 493 4.26 7.28 2.70
N ARG A 494 4.49 8.45 3.29
CA ARG A 494 3.83 8.87 4.52
C ARG A 494 2.32 8.80 4.38
N MET A 495 1.71 7.95 5.19
CA MET A 495 0.30 8.09 5.47
C MET A 495 0.15 9.33 6.34
N PHE A 496 -0.11 10.47 5.71
CA PHE A 496 -0.84 11.51 6.41
C PHE A 496 -2.19 10.90 6.73
N PRO A 497 -2.57 10.71 8.01
CA PRO A 497 -3.96 10.56 8.28
C PRO A 497 -4.61 11.81 7.68
N ILE A 498 -5.53 11.62 6.74
CA ILE A 498 -6.59 12.63 6.58
C ILE A 498 -7.39 12.48 7.87
N TYR A 499 -6.86 13.03 8.95
CA TYR A 499 -7.58 13.21 10.19
C TYR A 499 -8.53 14.35 9.88
N ASN A 500 -9.61 14.02 9.17
CA ASN A 500 -10.72 14.93 9.08
C ASN A 500 -11.32 14.95 10.48
N PHE A 501 -10.91 15.94 11.27
CA PHE A 501 -11.36 16.10 12.65
C PHE A 501 -12.89 16.10 12.71
N GLU A 502 -13.56 16.59 11.66
CA GLU A 502 -15.01 16.53 11.53
C GLU A 502 -15.55 15.10 11.39
N GLU A 503 -14.93 14.22 10.60
CA GLU A 503 -15.35 12.81 10.49
C GLU A 503 -15.05 12.02 11.78
N ALA A 504 -13.91 12.28 12.43
CA ALA A 504 -13.55 11.63 13.68
C ALA A 504 -14.45 12.09 14.85
N GLU A 505 -14.81 13.37 14.88
CA GLU A 505 -15.75 13.93 15.85
C GLU A 505 -17.18 13.46 15.54
N ASP A 506 -17.60 13.40 14.27
CA ASP A 506 -18.90 12.85 13.84
C ASP A 506 -19.03 11.36 14.16
N GLU A 507 -17.99 10.55 13.95
CA GLU A 507 -17.97 9.14 14.34
C GLU A 507 -18.00 8.98 15.86
N ARG A 508 -17.28 9.83 16.60
CA ARG A 508 -17.33 9.83 18.08
C ARG A 508 -18.72 10.19 18.58
N VAL A 509 -19.34 11.25 18.04
CA VAL A 509 -20.70 11.68 18.37
C VAL A 509 -21.70 10.59 18.01
N LYS A 510 -21.62 9.97 16.83
CA LYS A 510 -22.49 8.84 16.44
C LYS A 510 -22.32 7.64 17.38
N MET A 511 -21.09 7.30 17.79
CA MET A 511 -20.84 6.21 18.73
C MET A 511 -21.32 6.54 20.16
N GLU A 512 -21.25 7.81 20.59
CA GLU A 512 -21.80 8.26 21.87
C GLU A 512 -23.33 8.30 21.86
N GLU A 513 -23.95 8.70 20.76
CA GLU A 513 -25.40 8.65 20.54
C GLU A 513 -25.91 7.20 20.49
N MET A 514 -25.16 6.27 19.89
CA MET A 514 -25.48 4.84 19.90
C MET A 514 -25.34 4.18 21.28
N LYS A 515 -24.54 4.74 22.19
CA LYS A 515 -24.40 4.28 23.58
C LYS A 515 -25.48 4.82 24.52
N LEU A 516 -26.34 5.73 24.05
CA LEU A 516 -27.36 6.39 24.84
C LEU A 516 -28.79 5.86 24.62
N ASP A 517 -28.98 4.77 23.87
CA ASP A 517 -30.29 4.08 23.77
C ASP A 517 -30.24 2.72 24.51
N PRO A 518 -30.94 2.57 25.67
CA PRO A 518 -30.96 1.34 26.46
C PRO A 518 -31.65 0.12 25.82
#